data_AF-A0A2S4VN70-F1
#
_entry.id   AF-A0A2S4VN70-F1
#
_cell.length_a   1.000
_cell.length_b   1.000
_cell.length_c   1.000
_cell.angle_alpha   90.00
_cell.angle_beta   90.00
_cell.angle_gamma   90.00
#
_symmetry.space_group_name_H-M   'P 1'
#
loop_
_entity.id
_entity.type
_entity.pdbx_description
1 polymer ?
#
loop_
_entity_poly.entity_id
_entity_poly.type
_entity_poly.pdbx_seq_one_letter_code
_entity_poly.pdbx_strand_id
1 'polypeptide(L)'
;MWKQKAKSVCGGSTTGRSYFSTKRFSRLAKIVKGLRGCIERSEAADCEEKFSRIQEGLRKSVFEGTLELINFTKKTGKLNEMEMEWFVGEKKKIIDVIKEIAIRMLAVFEEHASADLDDWLNRGLAIELVEGKRHERLSKDKRLGKLWHDITAHMLSAAYFSLLIEMGR
;
A
#
# COMPACT_ATOMS: atom_id res chain seq x y z
N MET A 1 -45.72 -49.38 11.19
CA MET A 1 -45.14 -48.93 12.49
C MET A 1 -43.91 -48.11 12.20
N TRP A 2 -43.83 -46.85 12.67
CA TRP A 2 -42.66 -45.92 12.79
C TRP A 2 -43.11 -44.45 12.77
N LYS A 3 -44.37 -44.15 12.39
CA LYS A 3 -44.95 -42.79 12.48
C LYS A 3 -45.58 -42.44 13.85
N GLN A 4 -45.55 -43.35 14.84
CA GLN A 4 -46.12 -43.11 16.17
C GLN A 4 -45.08 -42.89 17.29
N LYS A 5 -43.78 -42.99 17.02
CA LYS A 5 -42.73 -42.76 18.04
C LYS A 5 -42.26 -41.31 18.18
N ALA A 6 -42.77 -40.37 17.37
CA ALA A 6 -42.39 -38.95 17.43
C ALA A 6 -43.28 -38.08 18.34
N LYS A 7 -44.31 -38.64 18.98
CA LYS A 7 -45.22 -37.89 19.87
C LYS A 7 -44.87 -37.95 21.36
N SER A 8 -43.72 -38.52 21.73
CA SER A 8 -43.34 -38.76 23.13
C SER A 8 -42.15 -37.93 23.63
N VAL A 9 -41.54 -37.06 22.81
CA VAL A 9 -40.39 -36.22 23.23
C VAL A 9 -40.79 -34.76 23.42
N CYS A 10 -42.01 -34.39 23.04
CA CYS A 10 -42.57 -33.07 23.33
C CYS A 10 -43.67 -33.26 24.39
N GLY A 11 -43.28 -33.13 25.66
CA GLY A 11 -44.17 -33.22 26.80
C GLY A 11 -45.42 -32.37 26.58
N GLY A 12 -46.57 -33.04 26.61
CA GLY A 12 -47.87 -32.37 26.67
C GLY A 12 -47.99 -31.66 27.99
N SER A 13 -47.83 -30.32 28.00
CA SER A 13 -48.34 -29.49 29.08
C SER A 13 -49.78 -29.10 28.75
N THR A 14 -50.71 -29.87 29.30
CA THR A 14 -52.11 -29.48 29.48
C THR A 14 -52.16 -28.34 30.49
N THR A 15 -52.08 -27.10 30.01
CA THR A 15 -52.60 -25.83 30.57
C THR A 15 -51.85 -24.68 29.90
N GLY A 16 -52.59 -23.68 29.44
CA GLY A 16 -52.03 -22.52 28.73
C GLY A 16 -51.02 -21.75 29.59
N ARG A 17 -49.74 -21.94 29.28
CA ARG A 17 -48.64 -20.96 29.29
C ARG A 17 -47.32 -21.73 29.15
N SER A 18 -46.84 -21.83 27.91
CA SER A 18 -45.42 -22.07 27.67
C SER A 18 -44.65 -20.83 28.17
N TYR A 19 -44.22 -20.86 29.42
CA TYR A 19 -43.26 -19.91 30.00
C TYR A 19 -41.82 -20.18 29.55
N PHE A 20 -41.61 -20.91 28.44
CA PHE A 20 -40.35 -20.88 27.71
C PHE A 20 -40.25 -19.52 27.00
N SER A 21 -39.96 -18.50 27.81
CA SER A 21 -40.33 -17.14 27.47
C SER A 21 -39.54 -16.65 26.24
N THR A 22 -40.28 -16.11 25.28
CA THR A 22 -39.76 -15.23 24.22
C THR A 22 -38.79 -14.18 24.78
N LYS A 23 -39.00 -13.73 26.03
CA LYS A 23 -38.06 -12.87 26.76
C LYS A 23 -36.67 -13.51 26.95
N ARG A 24 -36.55 -14.80 27.30
CA ARG A 24 -35.25 -15.50 27.41
C ARG A 24 -34.55 -15.62 26.06
N PHE A 25 -35.27 -15.95 24.99
CA PHE A 25 -34.72 -15.97 23.63
C PHE A 25 -34.27 -14.57 23.16
N SER A 26 -35.04 -13.52 23.45
CA SER A 26 -34.65 -12.13 23.12
C SER A 26 -33.41 -11.67 23.90
N ARG A 27 -33.22 -12.14 25.13
CA ARG A 27 -32.00 -11.87 25.93
C ARG A 27 -30.80 -12.60 25.33
N LEU A 28 -30.96 -13.86 24.95
CA LEU A 28 -29.91 -14.64 24.28
C LEU A 28 -29.51 -13.99 22.93
N ALA A 29 -30.48 -13.57 22.13
CA ALA A 29 -30.23 -12.88 20.87
C ALA A 29 -29.47 -11.55 21.07
N LYS A 30 -29.80 -10.78 22.12
CA LYS A 30 -29.03 -9.57 22.49
C LYS A 30 -27.60 -9.91 22.91
N ILE A 31 -27.40 -10.97 23.69
CA ILE A 31 -26.07 -11.42 24.13
C ILE A 31 -25.25 -11.87 22.91
N VAL A 32 -25.81 -12.70 22.02
CA VAL A 32 -25.14 -13.16 20.79
C VAL A 32 -24.80 -11.98 19.89
N LYS A 33 -25.71 -11.02 19.70
CA LYS A 33 -25.43 -9.78 18.95
C LYS A 33 -24.30 -8.97 19.59
N GLY A 34 -24.28 -8.88 20.93
CA GLY A 34 -23.22 -8.21 21.69
C GLY A 34 -21.86 -8.89 21.52
N LEU A 35 -21.81 -10.23 21.66
CA LEU A 35 -20.61 -11.02 21.46
C LEU A 35 -20.09 -10.92 20.04
N ARG A 36 -20.97 -11.00 19.04
CA ARG A 36 -20.62 -10.82 17.63
C ARG A 36 -19.99 -9.44 17.40
N GLY A 37 -20.59 -8.37 17.94
CA GLY A 37 -20.02 -7.03 17.83
C GLY A 37 -18.69 -6.87 18.58
N CYS A 38 -18.45 -7.61 19.66
CA CYS A 38 -17.14 -7.63 20.34
C CYS A 38 -16.09 -8.35 19.50
N ILE A 39 -16.44 -9.48 18.88
CA ILE A 39 -15.54 -10.23 17.99
C ILE A 39 -15.18 -9.38 16.77
N GLU A 40 -16.17 -8.80 16.09
CA GLU A 40 -15.94 -7.94 14.92
C GLU A 40 -15.02 -6.74 15.24
N ARG A 41 -15.18 -6.12 16.42
CA ARG A 41 -14.26 -5.06 16.87
C ARG A 41 -12.85 -5.57 17.18
N SER A 42 -12.75 -6.75 17.79
CA SER A 42 -11.45 -7.36 18.11
C SER A 42 -10.68 -7.72 16.84
N GLU A 43 -11.38 -8.26 15.84
CA GLU A 43 -10.81 -8.59 14.53
C GLU A 43 -10.38 -7.33 13.79
N ALA A 44 -11.20 -6.26 13.83
CA ALA A 44 -10.84 -4.98 13.24
C ALA A 44 -9.58 -4.37 13.87
N ALA A 45 -9.47 -4.39 15.20
CA ALA A 45 -8.29 -3.89 15.92
C ALA A 45 -7.02 -4.70 15.59
N ASP A 46 -7.13 -6.03 15.48
CA ASP A 46 -6.03 -6.90 15.09
C ASP A 46 -5.58 -6.65 13.63
N CYS A 47 -6.52 -6.38 12.72
CA CYS A 47 -6.21 -5.97 11.35
C CYS A 47 -5.47 -4.63 11.29
N GLU A 48 -5.92 -3.63 12.06
CA GLU A 48 -5.29 -2.30 12.12
C GLU A 48 -3.85 -2.37 12.67
N GLU A 49 -3.63 -3.18 13.72
CA GLU A 49 -2.28 -3.39 14.27
C GLU A 49 -1.35 -4.04 13.23
N LYS A 50 -1.84 -5.06 12.52
CA LYS A 50 -1.05 -5.72 11.47
C LYS A 50 -0.78 -4.81 10.29
N PHE A 51 -1.73 -3.97 9.89
CA PHE A 51 -1.52 -2.98 8.84
C PHE A 51 -0.47 -1.93 9.24
N SER A 52 -0.47 -1.51 10.51
CA SER A 52 0.54 -0.62 11.05
C SER A 52 1.96 -1.21 10.96
N ARG A 53 2.11 -2.53 11.11
CA ARG A 53 3.39 -3.22 10.89
C ARG A 53 3.84 -3.19 9.44
N ILE A 54 2.92 -3.29 8.49
CA ILE A 54 3.23 -3.13 7.06
C ILE A 54 3.76 -1.71 6.82
N GLN A 55 3.08 -0.70 7.35
CA GLN A 55 3.51 0.70 7.22
C GLN A 55 4.90 0.92 7.81
N GLU A 56 5.16 0.37 8.99
CA GLU A 56 6.47 0.48 9.64
C GLU A 56 7.56 -0.27 8.87
N GLY A 57 7.26 -1.47 8.37
CA GLY A 57 8.16 -2.25 7.52
C GLY A 57 8.55 -1.48 6.26
N LEU A 58 7.57 -0.88 5.57
CA LEU A 58 7.82 -0.07 4.36
C LEU A 58 8.67 1.18 4.64
N ARG A 59 8.61 1.74 5.84
CA ARG A 59 9.48 2.86 6.25
C ARG A 59 10.93 2.43 6.44
N LYS A 60 11.17 1.17 6.84
CA LYS A 60 12.52 0.61 7.03
C LYS A 60 13.11 0.16 5.70
N SER A 61 12.38 -0.68 4.98
CA SER A 61 12.74 -1.10 3.64
C SER A 61 11.54 -1.63 2.88
N VAL A 62 11.60 -1.52 1.56
CA VAL A 62 10.55 -2.07 0.69
C VAL A 62 10.44 -3.60 0.85
N PHE A 63 11.56 -4.28 1.09
CA PHE A 63 11.59 -5.72 1.30
C PHE A 63 10.85 -6.14 2.59
N GLU A 64 11.15 -5.48 3.72
CA GLU A 64 10.47 -5.75 5.00
C GLU A 64 8.97 -5.49 4.90
N GLY A 65 8.58 -4.36 4.32
CA GLY A 65 7.17 -4.05 4.09
C GLY A 65 6.44 -5.07 3.21
N THR A 66 7.12 -5.62 2.20
CA THR A 66 6.55 -6.66 1.32
C THR A 66 6.36 -7.97 2.08
N LEU A 67 7.31 -8.37 2.93
CA LEU A 67 7.18 -9.57 3.76
C LEU A 67 6.00 -9.45 4.74
N GLU A 68 5.84 -8.29 5.37
CA GLU A 68 4.70 -8.02 6.24
C GLU A 68 3.38 -8.07 5.47
N LEU A 69 3.32 -7.54 4.24
CA LEU A 69 2.12 -7.63 3.41
C LEU A 69 1.78 -9.09 3.03
N ILE A 70 2.78 -9.90 2.68
CA ILE A 70 2.58 -11.32 2.39
C ILE A 70 2.05 -12.05 3.63
N ASN A 71 2.59 -11.74 4.81
CA ASN A 71 2.12 -12.32 6.06
C ASN A 71 0.70 -11.87 6.43
N PHE A 72 0.35 -10.63 6.15
CA PHE A 72 -0.99 -10.09 6.31
C PHE A 72 -1.98 -10.79 5.40
N THR A 73 -1.77 -10.75 4.08
CA THR A 73 -2.68 -11.35 3.08
C THR A 73 -2.92 -12.85 3.32
N LYS A 74 -1.90 -13.61 3.75
CA LYS A 74 -2.07 -15.02 4.17
C LYS A 74 -3.00 -15.22 5.36
N LYS A 75 -3.07 -14.26 6.29
CA LYS A 75 -3.82 -14.37 7.55
C LYS A 75 -5.20 -13.73 7.48
N THR A 76 -5.32 -12.59 6.81
CA THR A 76 -6.55 -11.76 6.78
C THR A 76 -7.24 -11.76 5.41
N GLY A 77 -6.58 -12.30 4.37
CA GLY A 77 -7.15 -12.45 3.03
C GLY A 77 -6.80 -11.28 2.11
N LYS A 78 -7.47 -10.13 2.28
CA LYS A 78 -7.32 -8.96 1.39
C LYS A 78 -7.23 -7.66 2.17
N LEU A 79 -6.59 -6.66 1.56
CA LEU A 79 -6.59 -5.30 2.05
C LEU A 79 -7.98 -4.68 1.87
N ASN A 80 -8.40 -3.85 2.82
CA ASN A 80 -9.61 -3.06 2.69
C ASN A 80 -9.37 -1.80 1.82
N GLU A 81 -10.44 -1.08 1.50
CA GLU A 81 -10.38 0.10 0.63
C GLU A 81 -9.48 1.22 1.18
N MET A 82 -9.54 1.50 2.49
CA MET A 82 -8.70 2.53 3.12
C MET A 82 -7.21 2.15 3.12
N GLU A 83 -6.90 0.88 3.36
CA GLU A 83 -5.54 0.34 3.29
C GLU A 83 -4.98 0.44 1.87
N MET A 84 -5.81 0.16 0.86
CA MET A 84 -5.46 0.30 -0.55
C MET A 84 -5.24 1.77 -0.95
N GLU A 85 -6.11 2.68 -0.52
CA GLU A 85 -5.95 4.12 -0.73
C GLU A 85 -4.64 4.65 -0.14
N TRP A 86 -4.21 4.12 1.01
CA TRP A 86 -2.94 4.48 1.62
C TRP A 86 -1.75 4.15 0.69
N PHE A 87 -1.71 2.95 0.10
CA PHE A 87 -0.66 2.58 -0.85
C PHE A 87 -0.65 3.48 -2.10
N VAL A 88 -1.84 3.82 -2.61
CA VAL A 88 -1.97 4.75 -3.76
C VAL A 88 -1.44 6.14 -3.39
N GLY A 89 -1.75 6.62 -2.17
CA GLY A 89 -1.26 7.88 -1.65
C GLY A 89 0.26 7.93 -1.51
N GLU A 90 0.88 6.88 -0.96
CA GLU A 90 2.34 6.78 -0.85
C GLU A 90 3.01 6.72 -2.23
N LYS A 91 2.47 5.94 -3.16
CA LYS A 91 2.95 5.92 -4.55
C LYS A 91 2.92 7.31 -5.19
N LYS A 92 1.84 8.07 -4.98
CA LYS A 92 1.71 9.44 -5.52
C LYS A 92 2.79 10.37 -4.97
N LYS A 93 3.07 10.32 -3.67
CA LYS A 93 4.15 11.12 -3.04
C LYS A 93 5.50 10.82 -3.69
N ILE A 94 5.82 9.55 -3.92
CA ILE A 94 7.06 9.14 -4.58
C ILE A 94 7.12 9.67 -6.02
N ILE A 95 6.02 9.60 -6.76
CA ILE A 95 5.94 10.15 -8.12
C ILE A 95 6.19 11.66 -8.13
N ASP A 96 5.68 12.41 -7.17
CA ASP A 96 5.91 13.84 -7.09
C ASP A 96 7.39 14.16 -6.79
N VAL A 97 8.05 13.39 -5.92
CA VAL A 97 9.51 13.48 -5.71
C VAL A 97 10.29 13.17 -7.00
N ILE A 98 9.90 12.16 -7.76
CA ILE A 98 10.53 11.84 -9.05
C ILE A 98 10.44 13.02 -10.02
N LYS A 99 9.28 13.69 -10.10
CA LYS A 99 9.12 14.88 -10.96
C LYS A 99 10.04 16.00 -10.51
N GLU A 100 10.16 16.26 -9.22
CA GLU A 100 11.07 17.28 -8.70
C GLU A 100 12.53 16.99 -9.06
N ILE A 101 12.96 15.73 -8.92
CA ILE A 101 14.31 15.31 -9.31
C ILE A 101 14.51 15.49 -10.83
N ALA A 102 13.52 15.12 -11.65
CA ALA A 102 13.58 15.31 -13.10
C ALA A 102 13.71 16.79 -13.48
N ILE A 103 12.99 17.69 -12.82
CA ILE A 103 13.12 19.14 -13.02
C ILE A 103 14.54 19.61 -12.69
N ARG A 104 15.12 19.13 -11.59
CA ARG A 104 16.51 19.46 -11.22
C ARG A 104 17.52 18.93 -12.25
N MET A 105 17.28 17.75 -12.81
CA MET A 105 18.12 17.22 -13.89
C MET A 105 18.06 18.11 -15.14
N LEU A 106 16.86 18.55 -15.53
CA LEU A 106 16.68 19.47 -16.67
C LEU A 106 17.47 20.77 -16.48
N ALA A 107 17.42 21.37 -15.28
CA ALA A 107 18.20 22.57 -14.98
C ALA A 107 19.72 22.35 -15.18
N VAL A 108 20.26 21.18 -14.77
CA VAL A 108 21.67 20.85 -15.02
C VAL A 108 21.94 20.70 -16.51
N PHE A 109 21.05 20.06 -17.28
CA PHE A 109 21.21 19.96 -18.73
C PHE A 109 21.17 21.33 -19.43
N GLU A 110 20.32 22.26 -18.97
CA GLU A 110 20.27 23.63 -19.49
C GLU A 110 21.57 24.39 -19.22
N GLU A 111 22.17 24.25 -18.03
CA GLU A 111 23.49 24.82 -17.72
C GLU A 111 24.57 24.33 -18.69
N HIS A 112 24.62 23.02 -18.95
CA HIS A 112 25.58 22.44 -19.90
C HIS A 112 25.30 22.88 -21.33
N ALA A 113 24.04 22.93 -21.76
CA ALA A 113 23.66 23.42 -23.08
C ALA A 113 24.05 24.88 -23.30
N SER A 114 23.92 25.73 -22.28
CA SER A 114 24.40 27.11 -22.32
C SER A 114 25.92 27.19 -22.46
N ALA A 115 26.67 26.33 -21.76
CA ALA A 115 28.12 26.27 -21.87
C ALA A 115 28.57 25.79 -23.27
N ASP A 116 27.85 24.83 -23.85
CA ASP A 116 28.09 24.36 -25.22
C ASP A 116 27.85 25.48 -26.24
N LEU A 117 26.80 26.28 -26.04
CA LEU A 117 26.50 27.43 -26.89
C LEU A 117 27.61 28.48 -26.84
N ASP A 118 28.15 28.78 -25.65
CA ASP A 118 29.30 29.69 -25.47
C ASP A 118 30.55 29.16 -26.20
N ASP A 119 30.84 27.87 -26.01
CA ASP A 119 31.96 27.18 -26.66
C ASP A 119 31.84 27.22 -28.20
N TRP A 120 30.63 27.06 -28.74
CA TRP A 120 30.39 27.10 -30.18
C TRP A 120 30.38 28.53 -30.75
N LEU A 121 29.51 29.41 -30.24
CA LEU A 121 29.26 30.72 -30.82
C LEU A 121 30.34 31.75 -30.48
N ASN A 122 30.83 31.75 -29.24
CA ASN A 122 31.74 32.79 -28.76
C ASN A 122 33.21 32.40 -28.92
N ARG A 123 33.53 31.10 -28.85
CA ARG A 123 34.91 30.60 -29.00
C ARG A 123 35.19 29.98 -30.37
N GLY A 124 34.18 29.84 -31.23
CA GLY A 124 34.31 29.30 -32.58
C GLY A 124 34.73 27.82 -32.61
N LEU A 125 34.45 27.06 -31.54
CA LEU A 125 34.79 25.63 -31.52
C LEU A 125 33.86 24.85 -32.46
N ALA A 126 34.42 23.93 -33.23
CA ALA A 126 33.63 23.05 -34.10
C ALA A 126 32.62 22.23 -33.28
N ILE A 127 31.42 22.04 -33.82
CA ILE A 127 30.31 21.34 -33.15
C ILE A 127 30.72 19.94 -32.68
N GLU A 128 31.43 19.19 -33.53
CA GLU A 128 31.94 17.84 -33.20
C GLU A 128 32.80 17.83 -31.92
N LEU A 129 33.62 18.87 -31.74
CA LEU A 129 34.48 19.03 -30.57
C LEU A 129 33.68 19.41 -29.32
N VAL A 130 32.62 20.21 -29.48
CA VAL A 130 31.69 20.57 -28.41
C VAL A 130 30.89 19.34 -27.94
N GLU A 131 30.38 18.53 -28.88
CA GLU A 131 29.68 17.28 -28.57
C GLU A 131 30.57 16.27 -27.84
N GLY A 132 31.83 16.10 -28.29
CA GLY A 132 32.80 15.25 -27.60
C GLY A 132 33.06 15.70 -26.16
N LYS A 133 33.25 17.01 -25.95
CA LYS A 133 33.45 17.60 -24.60
C LYS A 133 32.19 17.50 -23.72
N ARG A 134 30.99 17.62 -24.30
CA ARG A 134 29.71 17.49 -23.58
C ARG A 134 29.62 16.13 -22.89
N HIS A 135 29.92 15.05 -23.61
CA HIS A 135 29.79 13.71 -23.03
C HIS A 135 30.75 13.49 -21.85
N GLU A 136 31.97 14.01 -21.95
CA GLU A 136 32.95 13.97 -20.86
C GLU A 136 32.51 14.84 -19.66
N ARG A 137 31.95 16.03 -19.90
CA ARG A 137 31.40 16.89 -18.84
C ARG A 137 30.23 16.21 -18.10
N LEU A 138 29.27 15.66 -18.84
CA LEU A 138 28.09 15.01 -18.28
C LEU A 138 28.45 13.77 -17.47
N SER A 139 29.38 12.93 -17.95
CA SER A 139 29.81 11.73 -17.23
C SER A 139 30.57 12.03 -15.93
N LYS A 140 31.19 13.21 -15.82
CA LYS A 140 31.92 13.67 -14.62
C LYS A 140 31.08 14.56 -13.70
N ASP A 141 29.89 14.98 -14.10
CA ASP A 141 29.04 15.84 -13.27
C ASP A 141 28.43 15.06 -12.09
N LYS A 142 29.00 15.27 -10.90
CA LYS A 142 28.57 14.62 -9.65
C LYS A 142 27.12 14.93 -9.29
N ARG A 143 26.59 16.11 -9.67
CA ARG A 143 25.18 16.47 -9.40
C ARG A 143 24.27 15.58 -10.21
N LEU A 144 24.59 15.40 -11.49
CA LEU A 144 23.80 14.58 -12.42
C LEU A 144 23.89 13.10 -12.05
N GLY A 145 25.08 12.62 -11.65
CA GLY A 145 25.25 11.28 -11.11
C GLY A 145 24.41 11.01 -9.85
N LYS A 146 24.36 11.97 -8.91
CA LYS A 146 23.51 11.86 -7.71
C LYS A 146 22.03 11.86 -8.07
N LEU A 147 21.58 12.80 -8.89
CA LEU A 147 20.18 12.88 -9.31
C LEU A 147 19.72 11.60 -10.04
N TRP A 148 20.60 11.01 -10.86
CA TRP A 148 20.34 9.74 -11.53
C TRP A 148 20.20 8.57 -10.55
N HIS A 149 21.05 8.53 -9.52
CA HIS A 149 20.92 7.53 -8.47
C HIS A 149 19.59 7.68 -7.71
N ASP A 150 19.28 8.91 -7.29
CA ASP A 150 18.08 9.23 -6.51
C ASP A 150 16.80 8.91 -7.30
N ILE A 151 16.72 9.31 -8.58
CA ILE A 151 15.54 9.01 -9.42
C ILE A 151 15.36 7.51 -9.62
N THR A 152 16.45 6.75 -9.81
CA THR A 152 16.41 5.29 -9.99
C THR A 152 15.90 4.61 -8.72
N ALA A 153 16.37 5.04 -7.54
CA ALA A 153 15.91 4.52 -6.26
C ALA A 153 14.42 4.77 -6.04
N HIS A 154 13.94 5.99 -6.32
CA HIS A 154 12.52 6.31 -6.19
C HIS A 154 11.63 5.60 -7.22
N MET A 155 12.11 5.43 -8.46
CA MET A 155 11.39 4.66 -9.49
C MET A 155 11.23 3.19 -9.06
N LEU A 156 12.27 2.60 -8.48
CA LEU A 156 12.21 1.25 -7.92
C LEU A 156 11.14 1.17 -6.82
N SER A 157 11.14 2.11 -5.86
CA SER A 157 10.10 2.18 -4.83
C SER A 157 8.70 2.31 -5.42
N ALA A 158 8.49 3.18 -6.40
CA ALA A 158 7.19 3.35 -7.05
C ALA A 158 6.71 2.08 -7.78
N ALA A 159 7.62 1.34 -8.40
CA ALA A 159 7.32 0.05 -9.02
C ALA A 159 6.86 -0.97 -7.97
N TYR A 160 7.54 -1.04 -6.82
CA TYR A 160 7.12 -1.90 -5.73
C TYR A 160 5.74 -1.54 -5.17
N PHE A 161 5.47 -0.27 -4.91
CA PHE A 161 4.13 0.15 -4.48
C PHE A 161 3.05 -0.24 -5.50
N SER A 162 3.37 -0.23 -6.80
CA SER A 162 2.47 -0.71 -7.85
C SER A 162 2.17 -2.20 -7.71
N LEU A 163 3.20 -3.01 -7.43
CA LEU A 163 3.05 -4.44 -7.21
C LEU A 163 2.26 -4.76 -5.93
N LEU A 164 2.49 -4.01 -4.84
CA LEU A 164 1.72 -4.16 -3.60
C LEU A 164 0.23 -3.83 -3.82
N ILE A 165 -0.06 -2.79 -4.62
CA ILE A 165 -1.43 -2.45 -5.02
C ILE A 165 -2.05 -3.58 -5.85
N GLU A 166 -1.31 -4.20 -6.77
CA GLU A 166 -1.81 -5.34 -7.53
C GLU A 166 -2.07 -6.57 -6.66
N MET A 167 -1.19 -6.86 -5.70
CA MET A 167 -1.38 -7.95 -4.74
C MET A 167 -2.56 -7.74 -3.77
N GLY A 168 -2.87 -6.47 -3.48
CA GLY A 168 -3.96 -6.11 -2.58
C GLY A 168 -5.36 -6.19 -3.19
N ARG A 169 -5.47 -6.22 -4.52
CA ARG A 169 -6.74 -6.35 -5.27
C ARG A 169 -7.28 -7.78 -5.23
#